data_AF-A0AAW6YPQ4-F1
#
_entry.id   AF-A0AAW6YPQ4-F1
#
_cell.length_a   1.000
_cell.length_b   1.000
_cell.length_c   1.000
_cell.angle_alpha   90.00
_cell.angle_beta   90.00
_cell.angle_gamma   90.00
#
_symmetry.space_group_name_H-M   'P 1'
#
loop_
_entity.id
_entity.type
_entity.pdbx_description
1 polymer ?
#
loop_
_entity_poly.entity_id
_entity_poly.type
_entity_poly.pdbx_seq_one_letter_code
_entity_poly.pdbx_strand_id
1 'polypeptide(L)' 'KAYDLVALEDDSGLFPHYQGAPMLRVDYARDHPQVVAALNRLDGMITEEEMIQMNYQVSQEGQSAKDVAHQYLLDKG' A
#
# COMPACT_ATOMS: atom_id res chain seq x y z
N LYS A 1 -6.34 14.98 0.11
CA LYS A 1 -6.54 16.16 -0.76
C LYS A 1 -7.85 16.93 -0.54
N ALA A 2 -8.91 16.33 0.00
CA ALA A 2 -10.21 17.00 0.22
C ALA A 2 -10.16 18.32 1.00
N TYR A 3 -9.18 18.49 1.89
CA TYR A 3 -9.14 19.57 2.88
C TYR A 3 -7.86 20.43 2.82
N ASP A 4 -7.09 20.33 1.73
CA ASP A 4 -5.82 21.06 1.55
C ASP A 4 -4.85 20.96 2.75
N LEU A 5 -4.68 19.72 3.23
CA LEU A 5 -3.77 19.39 4.34
C LEU A 5 -2.52 18.69 3.81
N VAL A 6 -1.41 18.90 4.52
CA VAL A 6 -0.13 18.20 4.30
C VAL A 6 0.23 17.40 5.54
N ALA A 7 0.73 16.16 5.34
CA ALA A 7 1.30 15.37 6.42
C ALA A 7 2.70 15.90 6.76
N LEU A 8 2.96 16.12 8.04
CA LEU A 8 4.28 16.52 8.52
C LEU A 8 5.10 15.28 8.85
N GLU A 9 6.40 15.34 8.57
CA GLU A 9 7.34 14.28 8.92
C GLU A 9 7.53 14.21 10.44
N ASP A 10 7.49 13.00 11.00
CA ASP A 10 7.89 12.73 12.39
C ASP A 10 9.40 12.49 12.46
N ASP A 11 10.17 13.56 12.35
CA ASP A 11 11.63 13.57 12.30
C ASP A 11 12.30 13.01 13.57
N SER A 12 11.60 13.11 14.70
CA SER A 12 12.05 12.65 16.01
C SER A 12 11.65 11.19 16.30
N GLY A 13 10.87 10.56 15.41
CA GLY A 13 10.39 9.19 15.57
C GLY A 13 9.58 8.99 16.85
N LEU A 14 8.75 9.97 17.21
CA LEU A 14 7.90 9.91 18.39
C LEU A 14 6.88 8.77 18.28
N PHE A 15 6.43 8.46 17.06
CA PHE A 15 5.46 7.41 16.80
C PHE A 15 6.12 6.12 16.31
N PRO A 16 5.55 4.94 16.66
CA PRO A 16 5.97 3.68 16.06
C PRO A 16 5.75 3.68 14.55
N HIS A 17 6.65 3.03 13.80
CA HIS A 17 6.46 2.83 12.37
C HIS A 17 5.34 1.81 12.09
N TYR A 18 4.36 2.21 11.30
CA TYR A 18 3.26 1.34 10.85
C TYR A 18 3.34 1.10 9.34
N GLN A 19 4.26 0.22 8.94
CA GLN A 19 4.42 -0.17 7.54
C GLN A 19 3.49 -1.35 7.20
N GLY A 20 2.77 -1.23 6.09
CA GLY A 20 1.96 -2.33 5.57
C GLY A 20 2.84 -3.43 5.01
N ALA A 21 2.60 -4.68 5.41
CA ALA A 21 3.32 -5.84 4.90
C ALA A 21 2.36 -7.02 4.68
N PRO A 22 2.49 -7.78 3.57
CA PRO A 22 1.76 -9.03 3.40
C PRO A 22 2.18 -10.06 4.46
N MET A 23 1.21 -10.60 5.20
CA MET A 23 1.43 -11.66 6.17
C MET A 23 0.77 -12.95 5.70
N LEU A 24 1.55 -14.03 5.65
CA LEU A 24 1.11 -15.35 5.18
C LEU A 24 1.37 -16.41 6.26
N ARG A 25 0.53 -17.45 6.29
CA ARG A 25 0.87 -18.65 7.07
C ARG A 25 2.12 -19.32 6.50
N VAL A 26 2.96 -19.84 7.40
CA VAL A 26 4.26 -20.43 7.04
C VAL A 26 4.11 -21.63 6.11
N ASP A 27 3.14 -22.50 6.36
CA ASP A 27 2.86 -23.66 5.50
C ASP A 27 2.43 -23.23 4.10
N TYR A 28 1.47 -22.29 4.01
CA TYR A 28 1.03 -21.77 2.73
C TYR A 28 2.16 -21.12 1.93
N ALA A 29 2.99 -20.29 2.56
CA ALA A 29 4.11 -19.61 1.91
C ALA A 29 5.17 -20.62 1.39
N ARG A 30 5.41 -21.70 2.14
CA ARG A 30 6.32 -22.78 1.73
C ARG A 30 5.79 -23.55 0.52
N ASP A 31 4.49 -23.82 0.50
CA ASP A 31 3.84 -24.57 -0.58
C ASP A 31 3.60 -23.71 -1.83
N HIS A 32 3.63 -22.37 -1.70
CA HIS A 32 3.37 -21.41 -2.78
C HIS A 32 4.47 -20.34 -2.90
N PRO A 33 5.74 -20.73 -3.17
CA PRO A 33 6.85 -19.77 -3.27
C PRO A 33 6.65 -18.73 -4.37
N GLN A 34 5.90 -19.05 -5.43
CA GLN A 34 5.54 -18.12 -6.50
C GLN A 34 4.66 -16.96 -6.03
N VAL A 35 3.80 -17.18 -5.03
CA VAL A 35 2.95 -16.12 -4.45
C VAL A 35 3.82 -15.17 -3.63
N VAL A 36 4.75 -15.72 -2.85
CA VAL A 36 5.74 -14.92 -2.10
C VAL A 36 6.58 -14.07 -3.05
N ALA A 37 7.10 -14.69 -4.12
CA ALA A 37 7.88 -13.98 -5.14
C ALA A 37 7.07 -12.86 -5.83
N ALA A 38 5.80 -13.12 -6.15
CA ALA A 38 4.93 -12.11 -6.77
C ALA A 38 4.64 -10.95 -5.81
N LEU A 39 4.35 -11.22 -4.53
CA LEU A 39 4.09 -10.18 -3.53
C LEU A 39 5.35 -9.35 -3.24
N ASN A 40 6.52 -9.97 -3.18
CA ASN A 40 7.79 -9.27 -2.96
C ASN A 40 8.15 -8.31 -4.11
N ARG A 41 7.55 -8.43 -5.30
CA ARG A 41 7.71 -7.40 -6.35
C ARG A 41 7.21 -6.04 -5.89
N LEU A 42 6.24 -6.01 -4.96
CA LEU A 42 5.65 -4.78 -4.42
C LEU A 42 6.49 -4.15 -3.30
N ASP A 43 7.57 -4.79 -2.88
CA ASP A 43 8.43 -4.28 -1.80
C ASP A 43 8.99 -2.89 -2.15
N GLY A 44 8.78 -1.93 -1.26
CA GLY A 44 9.19 -0.54 -1.44
C GLY A 44 8.53 0.22 -2.60
N MET A 45 7.55 -0.36 -3.30
CA MET A 45 6.94 0.30 -4.46
C MET A 45 5.95 1.40 -4.10
N ILE A 46 5.20 1.21 -3.01
CA ILE A 46 4.12 2.12 -2.63
C ILE A 46 4.65 3.14 -1.62
N THR A 47 4.81 4.38 -2.09
CA THR A 47 5.15 5.51 -1.23
C THR A 47 3.96 5.95 -0.37
N GLU A 48 4.23 6.70 0.70
CA GLU A 48 3.18 7.29 1.54
C GLU A 48 2.21 8.17 0.74
N GLU A 49 2.74 9.03 -0.14
CA GLU A 49 1.93 9.91 -0.99
C GLU A 49 1.01 9.11 -1.92
N GLU A 50 1.52 8.04 -2.54
CA GLU A 50 0.73 7.15 -3.39
C GLU A 50 -0.37 6.44 -2.59
N MET A 51 -0.07 5.95 -1.38
CA MET A 51 -1.07 5.33 -0.51
C MET A 51 -2.16 6.32 -0.08
N ILE A 52 -1.79 7.55 0.28
CA ILE A 52 -2.74 8.63 0.60
C ILE A 52 -3.64 8.90 -0.61
N GLN A 53 -3.08 8.95 -1.81
CA GLN A 53 -3.83 9.20 -3.03
C GLN A 53 -4.80 8.06 -3.35
N MET A 54 -4.38 6.80 -3.23
CA MET A 54 -5.26 5.64 -3.42
C MET A 54 -6.40 5.62 -2.40
N ASN A 55 -6.10 5.87 -1.12
CA ASN A 55 -7.13 5.95 -0.08
C ASN A 55 -8.11 7.11 -0.33
N TYR A 56 -7.65 8.23 -0.88
CA TYR A 56 -8.51 9.35 -1.26
C TYR A 56 -9.51 8.97 -2.37
N GLN A 57 -9.07 8.27 -3.41
CA GLN A 57 -9.95 7.78 -4.48
C GLN A 57 -11.07 6.88 -3.94
N VAL A 58 -10.76 6.03 -2.96
CA VAL A 58 -11.77 5.15 -2.36
C VAL A 58 -12.72 5.92 -1.45
N SER A 59 -12.18 6.68 -0.49
CA SER A 59 -12.97 7.31 0.58
C SER A 59 -13.76 8.53 0.13
N GLN A 60 -13.19 9.35 -0.77
CA GLN A 60 -13.77 10.64 -1.16
C GLN A 60 -14.39 10.63 -2.56
N GLU A 61 -13.80 9.88 -3.50
CA GLU A 61 -14.33 9.78 -4.87
C GLU A 61 -15.28 8.58 -5.06
N GLY A 62 -15.39 7.70 -4.06
CA GLY A 62 -16.30 6.56 -4.08
C GLY A 62 -15.88 5.44 -5.04
N GLN A 63 -14.63 5.43 -5.49
CA GLN A 63 -14.10 4.36 -6.33
C GLN A 63 -14.00 3.06 -5.52
N SER A 64 -14.12 1.91 -6.19
CA SER A 64 -13.91 0.64 -5.52
C SER A 64 -12.42 0.44 -5.21
N ALA A 65 -12.09 -0.06 -4.02
CA ALA A 65 -10.71 -0.37 -3.65
C ALA A 65 -10.06 -1.38 -4.62
N LYS A 66 -10.87 -2.27 -5.20
CA LYS A 66 -10.42 -3.23 -6.22
C LYS A 66 -9.93 -2.52 -7.47
N ASP A 67 -10.70 -1.58 -8.00
CA ASP A 67 -10.37 -0.90 -9.25
C ASP A 67 -9.16 0.01 -9.07
N VAL A 68 -9.09 0.73 -7.93
CA VAL A 68 -7.92 1.54 -7.56
C VAL A 68 -6.65 0.69 -7.45
N ALA A 69 -6.70 -0.43 -6.72
CA ALA A 69 -5.55 -1.33 -6.59
C ALA A 69 -5.14 -1.96 -7.92
N HIS A 70 -6.10 -2.35 -8.76
CA HIS A 70 -5.82 -2.89 -10.09
C HIS A 70 -5.14 -1.87 -10.98
N GLN A 71 -5.64 -0.63 -11.00
CA GLN A 71 -5.07 0.45 -11.80
C GLN A 71 -3.63 0.76 -11.36
N TYR A 72 -3.36 0.83 -10.05
CA TYR A 72 -2.00 1.00 -9.54
C TYR A 72 -1.04 -0.07 -10.06
N LEU A 73 -1.47 -1.34 -10.05
CA LEU A 73 -0.67 -2.44 -10.57
C LEU A 73 -0.45 -2.37 -12.10
N LEU A 74 -1.40 -1.85 -12.87
CA LEU A 74 -1.21 -1.65 -14.31
C LEU A 74 -0.20 -0.53 -14.61
N ASP A 75 -0.22 0.54 -13.80
CA ASP A 75 0.61 1.72 -14.03
C ASP A 75 2.05 1.54 -13.51
N LYS A 76 2.23 0.76 -12.44
CA LYS A 76 3.49 0.64 -11.71
C LYS A 76 4.04 -0.78 -11.58
N GLY A 77 3.22 -1.82 -11.72
CA GLY A 77 3.55 -3.23 -11.38
C GLY A 77 4.27 -4.05 -12.45
#